data_AF-A0A4W4EWG7-F1
#
_entry.id   AF-A0A4W4EWG7-F1
#
_cell.length_a   1.000
_cell.length_b   1.000
_cell.length_c   1.000
_cell.angle_alpha   90.00
_cell.angle_beta   90.00
_cell.angle_gamma   90.00
#
_symmetry.space_group_name_H-M   'P 1'
#
loop_
_entity.id
_entity.type
_entity.pdbx_description
1 polymer ?
#
loop_
_entity_poly.entity_id
_entity_poly.type
_entity_poly.pdbx_seq_one_letter_code
_entity_poly.pdbx_strand_id
1 'polypeptide(L)'
;MDKLEEMASVCEFDPITGNIPATKVEISVSCRYSAVELNLCILYTQGVESKQWREFGRTEVIDNTLNPDFVRKYILDYFFEEKQNLRFDIYDIDSKSPDLAKHDFLGQTFCTLGEIVGSPASRLEKPLGIILFQLSSREYKPHISITLGIPGKKCGTIILTAEELGNCRDCATMQFCANKLDKKDFFGRSDPFMVFYRSNEDGTFTICHKTEVVKNTLNPVWKPFSIPVRALCNGDHDRSIKVEVYDWDRDGSHDFIGEFTTSYRELSRGQSQFNVYEVSGYSICSPDVTLLSFLVEAEHTFLDYIKSTSLHYMNPYQMNAYAMALKAVGEIIQDYDSDKMFPALGFGAKLPPDGRVSHEFPLNGNVDNPYCNGMEGILEAYHQSLKTVQLYGPTNFAPVVNHVARYAAAVQDGSQYFVLLIITDGVISDMAQTKEAIVNAAKLPMSIIIVGVGQAEFDAMVELDGDDIRISSRGKLAERDIVQFVPFRDYMDRTGNHVLSMARLAKDVLAEIPDQLILYMKSRDNKPQIISLWMSGSQSPPISKDSI
;
A
#
# COMPACT_ATOMS: atom_id res chain seq x y z
N MET A 1 -27.26 -31.63 -37.79
CA MET A 1 -25.96 -32.03 -38.32
C MET A 1 -25.50 -30.99 -39.33
N ASP A 2 -24.67 -30.01 -39.01
CA ASP A 2 -24.26 -29.42 -37.73
C ASP A 2 -23.77 -28.00 -38.03
N LYS A 3 -23.91 -27.16 -37.00
CA LYS A 3 -23.38 -25.80 -36.86
C LYS A 3 -21.84 -25.80 -36.77
N LEU A 4 -21.21 -24.76 -37.30
CA LEU A 4 -19.95 -24.15 -36.81
C LEU A 4 -19.90 -22.72 -37.39
N GLU A 5 -20.50 -21.73 -36.71
CA GLU A 5 -19.88 -20.80 -35.76
C GLU A 5 -18.66 -20.04 -36.32
N GLU A 6 -18.95 -18.81 -36.79
CA GLU A 6 -18.01 -17.72 -37.01
C GLU A 6 -17.24 -17.41 -35.72
N MET A 7 -15.93 -17.66 -35.75
CA MET A 7 -15.02 -17.15 -34.73
C MET A 7 -14.80 -15.66 -34.94
N ALA A 8 -15.11 -14.89 -33.90
CA ALA A 8 -14.86 -13.46 -33.81
C ALA A 8 -13.37 -13.14 -34.09
N SER A 9 -13.18 -12.21 -35.02
CA SER A 9 -11.90 -11.55 -35.29
C SER A 9 -11.35 -10.92 -34.01
N VAL A 10 -10.10 -11.26 -33.69
CA VAL A 10 -9.29 -10.63 -32.65
C VAL A 10 -9.04 -9.19 -33.10
N CYS A 11 -9.70 -8.22 -32.46
CA CYS A 11 -9.36 -6.82 -32.63
C CYS A 11 -7.91 -6.59 -32.20
N GLU A 12 -7.15 -5.96 -33.09
CA GLU A 12 -5.78 -5.53 -32.88
C GLU A 12 -5.66 -4.71 -31.59
N PHE A 13 -4.76 -5.15 -30.72
CA PHE A 13 -4.27 -4.39 -29.58
C PHE A 13 -3.48 -3.20 -30.12
N ASP A 14 -3.97 -1.99 -29.88
CA ASP A 14 -3.24 -0.76 -30.18
C ASP A 14 -2.18 -0.53 -29.07
N PRO A 15 -0.87 -0.55 -29.38
CA PRO A 15 0.17 -0.40 -28.39
C PRO A 15 0.77 1.00 -28.52
N ILE A 16 0.21 2.02 -27.86
CA ILE A 16 0.90 3.26 -27.43
C ILE A 16 -0.07 4.02 -26.50
N THR A 17 0.09 3.81 -25.20
CA THR A 17 0.14 4.85 -24.17
C THR A 17 0.84 4.17 -23.00
N GLY A 18 2.06 4.61 -22.68
CA GLY A 18 2.70 4.19 -21.45
C GLY A 18 1.81 4.65 -20.31
N ASN A 19 1.21 3.70 -19.58
CA ASN A 19 0.34 4.00 -18.44
C ASN A 19 1.11 4.90 -17.48
N ILE A 20 0.68 6.16 -17.43
CA ILE A 20 1.04 7.10 -16.37
C ILE A 20 0.54 6.44 -15.06
N PRO A 21 1.36 6.39 -13.99
CA PRO A 21 0.92 5.83 -12.72
C PRO A 21 -0.30 6.61 -12.22
N ALA A 22 -1.46 5.96 -12.16
CA ALA A 22 -2.67 6.50 -11.58
C ALA A 22 -2.85 6.02 -10.14
N THR A 23 -3.15 6.96 -9.25
CA THR A 23 -3.60 6.68 -7.89
C THR A 23 -4.92 5.91 -7.94
N LYS A 24 -5.10 4.84 -7.16
CA LYS A 24 -6.43 4.22 -7.02
C LYS A 24 -7.25 4.95 -5.96
N VAL A 25 -8.48 5.30 -6.30
CA VAL A 25 -9.43 5.96 -5.39
C VAL A 25 -10.63 5.03 -5.17
N GLU A 26 -11.00 4.87 -3.91
CA GLU A 26 -12.24 4.22 -3.50
C GLU A 26 -13.35 5.28 -3.35
N ILE A 27 -14.49 5.06 -4.02
CA ILE A 27 -15.70 5.85 -3.83
C ILE A 27 -16.69 5.07 -2.97
N SER A 28 -17.01 5.67 -1.83
CA SER A 28 -18.13 5.31 -0.97
C SER A 28 -19.38 6.09 -1.35
N VAL A 29 -20.52 5.39 -1.40
CA VAL A 29 -21.82 5.97 -1.77
C VAL A 29 -22.80 5.83 -0.63
N SER A 30 -23.47 6.92 -0.31
CA SER A 30 -24.54 7.02 0.66
C SER A 30 -25.66 7.88 0.11
N CYS A 31 -26.91 7.62 0.48
CA CYS A 31 -28.04 8.45 0.04
C CYS A 31 -28.94 8.82 1.22
N ARG A 32 -29.65 9.96 1.12
CA ARG A 32 -30.59 10.47 2.14
C ARG A 32 -31.89 10.92 1.48
N TYR A 33 -33.00 10.30 1.86
CA TYR A 33 -34.32 10.48 1.24
C TYR A 33 -35.41 10.80 2.26
N SER A 34 -36.52 11.36 1.76
CA SER A 34 -37.68 11.72 2.60
C SER A 34 -38.92 10.84 2.36
N ALA A 35 -38.96 9.99 1.33
CA ALA A 35 -40.20 9.30 0.95
C ALA A 35 -40.09 8.04 0.07
N VAL A 36 -38.92 7.68 -0.47
CA VAL A 36 -38.79 6.55 -1.42
C VAL A 36 -37.68 5.62 -0.97
N GLU A 37 -37.97 4.33 -0.98
CA GLU A 37 -37.09 3.24 -0.56
C GLU A 37 -35.99 3.06 -1.61
N LEU A 38 -34.75 3.05 -1.16
CA LEU A 38 -33.58 3.04 -2.03
C LEU A 38 -32.83 1.74 -1.95
N ASN A 39 -32.76 1.07 -3.09
CA ASN A 39 -32.34 -0.31 -3.10
C ASN A 39 -31.11 -0.52 -4.00
N LEU A 40 -30.73 0.35 -4.94
CA LEU A 40 -29.50 0.15 -5.75
C LEU A 40 -28.87 1.43 -6.30
N CYS A 41 -27.54 1.52 -6.28
CA CYS A 41 -26.77 2.53 -7.01
C CYS A 41 -25.93 1.88 -8.13
N ILE A 42 -25.90 2.51 -9.30
CA ILE A 42 -25.11 2.08 -10.46
C ILE A 42 -24.18 3.22 -10.88
N LEU A 43 -22.89 2.92 -10.97
CA LEU A 43 -21.89 3.86 -11.49
C LEU A 43 -21.67 3.61 -12.98
N TYR A 44 -21.66 4.69 -13.76
CA TYR A 44 -21.22 4.71 -15.14
C TYR A 44 -19.99 5.61 -15.30
N THR A 45 -19.03 5.17 -16.11
CA THR A 45 -17.86 5.97 -16.51
C THR A 45 -17.97 6.33 -17.99
N GLN A 46 -17.43 7.48 -18.37
CA GLN A 46 -17.41 7.93 -19.76
C GLN A 46 -16.05 7.64 -20.42
N GLY A 47 -16.04 6.98 -21.58
CA GLY A 47 -14.82 6.76 -22.35
C GLY A 47 -14.18 8.07 -22.82
N VAL A 48 -12.84 8.18 -22.67
CA VAL A 48 -12.08 9.40 -22.98
C VAL A 48 -12.26 9.83 -24.43
N GLU A 49 -12.14 8.89 -25.37
CA GLU A 49 -12.28 9.13 -26.81
C GLU A 49 -13.73 9.04 -27.30
N SER A 50 -14.43 7.95 -26.95
CA SER A 50 -15.75 7.65 -27.49
C SER A 50 -16.87 8.54 -26.94
N LYS A 51 -16.64 9.19 -25.80
CA LYS A 51 -17.66 9.91 -25.00
C LYS A 51 -18.89 9.06 -24.65
N GLN A 52 -18.81 7.73 -24.83
CA GLN A 52 -19.89 6.81 -24.49
C GLN A 52 -19.85 6.47 -23.01
N TRP A 53 -21.03 6.41 -22.38
CA TRP A 53 -21.22 5.92 -21.02
C TRP A 53 -21.18 4.40 -21.01
N ARG A 54 -20.42 3.82 -20.08
CA ARG A 54 -20.35 2.39 -19.84
C ARG A 54 -20.62 2.12 -18.37
N GLU A 55 -21.41 1.07 -18.10
CA GLU A 55 -21.65 0.63 -16.72
C GLU A 55 -20.31 0.17 -16.14
N PHE A 56 -19.93 0.76 -15.01
CA PHE A 56 -18.72 0.40 -14.28
C PHE A 56 -19.00 -0.69 -13.24
N GLY A 57 -20.12 -0.55 -12.52
CA GLY A 57 -20.55 -1.54 -11.55
C GLY A 57 -21.82 -1.13 -10.81
N ARG A 58 -22.27 -2.02 -9.92
CA ARG A 58 -23.47 -1.85 -9.09
C ARG A 58 -23.15 -2.13 -7.63
N THR A 59 -23.78 -1.40 -6.71
CA THR A 59 -23.75 -1.70 -5.27
C THR A 59 -24.53 -2.98 -4.94
N GLU A 60 -24.50 -3.40 -3.68
CA GLU A 60 -25.49 -4.33 -3.14
C GLU A 60 -26.88 -3.70 -3.06
N VAL A 61 -27.89 -4.57 -2.85
CA VAL A 61 -29.27 -4.16 -2.62
C VAL A 61 -29.53 -4.03 -1.13
N ILE A 62 -30.07 -2.87 -0.69
CA ILE A 62 -30.42 -2.60 0.71
C ILE A 62 -31.93 -2.48 0.80
N ASP A 63 -32.60 -3.31 1.60
CA ASP A 63 -34.07 -3.29 1.71
C ASP A 63 -34.56 -2.19 2.66
N ASN A 64 -35.67 -1.53 2.30
CA ASN A 64 -36.54 -0.71 3.17
C ASN A 64 -35.82 0.37 4.00
N THR A 65 -34.93 1.16 3.38
CA THR A 65 -34.28 2.30 4.07
C THR A 65 -34.38 3.60 3.29
N LEU A 66 -34.59 4.70 4.02
CA LEU A 66 -34.52 6.07 3.50
C LEU A 66 -33.10 6.64 3.52
N ASN A 67 -32.17 5.97 4.23
CA ASN A 67 -30.81 6.44 4.44
C ASN A 67 -29.80 5.32 4.14
N PRO A 68 -29.78 4.75 2.92
CA PRO A 68 -28.84 3.67 2.62
C PRO A 68 -27.41 4.17 2.67
N ASP A 69 -26.56 3.38 3.33
CA ASP A 69 -25.11 3.51 3.29
C ASP A 69 -24.56 2.22 2.68
N PHE A 70 -24.02 2.30 1.47
CA PHE A 70 -23.57 1.12 0.73
C PHE A 70 -22.18 0.68 1.19
N VAL A 71 -22.07 -0.61 1.53
CA VAL A 71 -20.84 -1.29 1.90
C VAL A 71 -19.97 -1.52 0.67
N ARG A 72 -20.54 -1.90 -0.48
CA ARG A 72 -19.77 -2.10 -1.71
C ARG A 72 -19.31 -0.76 -2.27
N LYS A 73 -18.00 -0.66 -2.49
CA LYS A 73 -17.33 0.55 -2.97
C LYS A 73 -16.96 0.45 -4.45
N TYR A 74 -16.79 1.59 -5.11
CA TYR A 74 -16.25 1.65 -6.48
C TYR A 74 -14.77 2.00 -6.46
N ILE A 75 -13.92 1.16 -7.05
CA ILE A 75 -12.47 1.40 -7.10
C ILE A 75 -12.09 1.87 -8.50
N LEU A 76 -11.63 3.11 -8.64
CA LEU A 76 -11.26 3.73 -9.91
C LEU A 76 -9.79 4.10 -9.91
N ASP A 77 -9.16 4.04 -11.08
CA ASP A 77 -7.87 4.71 -11.31
C ASP A 77 -8.14 6.22 -11.44
N TYR A 78 -7.38 7.05 -10.73
CA TYR A 78 -7.46 8.51 -10.74
C TYR A 78 -6.26 9.09 -11.49
N PHE A 79 -6.56 9.84 -12.55
CA PHE A 79 -5.60 10.54 -13.37
C PHE A 79 -5.84 12.03 -13.20
N PHE A 80 -4.94 12.73 -12.50
CA PHE A 80 -5.10 14.15 -12.18
C PHE A 80 -5.19 15.02 -13.44
N GLU A 81 -4.47 14.63 -14.49
CA GLU A 81 -4.43 15.28 -15.80
C GLU A 81 -5.66 15.00 -16.68
N GLU A 82 -6.55 14.08 -16.27
CA GLU A 82 -7.73 13.71 -17.05
C GLU A 82 -9.06 14.15 -16.42
N LYS A 83 -9.99 14.59 -17.27
CA LYS A 83 -11.37 14.82 -16.84
C LYS A 83 -12.17 13.51 -16.89
N GLN A 84 -12.19 12.82 -15.76
CA GLN A 84 -12.91 11.55 -15.61
C GLN A 84 -14.37 11.78 -15.19
N ASN A 85 -15.30 11.71 -16.15
CA ASN A 85 -16.73 11.95 -15.92
C ASN A 85 -17.42 10.70 -15.35
N LEU A 86 -18.22 10.90 -14.30
CA LEU A 86 -18.99 9.88 -13.59
C LEU A 86 -20.48 10.21 -13.66
N ARG A 87 -21.32 9.18 -13.79
CA ARG A 87 -22.77 9.25 -13.65
C ARG A 87 -23.24 8.18 -12.66
N PHE A 88 -24.02 8.58 -11.68
CA PHE A 88 -24.62 7.68 -10.71
C PHE A 88 -26.12 7.62 -10.95
N ASP A 89 -26.63 6.42 -11.21
CA ASP A 89 -28.06 6.16 -11.40
C ASP A 89 -28.59 5.38 -10.20
N ILE A 90 -29.74 5.78 -9.68
CA ILE A 90 -30.37 5.21 -8.49
C ILE A 90 -31.69 4.56 -8.86
N TYR A 91 -31.89 3.33 -8.38
CA TYR A 91 -33.06 2.51 -8.67
C TYR A 91 -33.71 1.98 -7.39
N ASP A 92 -35.03 1.84 -7.44
CA ASP A 92 -35.80 0.96 -6.55
C ASP A 92 -35.92 -0.42 -7.21
N ILE A 93 -35.63 -1.47 -6.44
CA ILE A 93 -35.56 -2.83 -6.95
C ILE A 93 -36.81 -3.62 -6.53
N ASP A 94 -37.80 -3.64 -7.42
CA ASP A 94 -39.08 -4.33 -7.17
C ASP A 94 -39.02 -5.86 -7.36
N SER A 95 -37.94 -6.39 -7.91
CA SER A 95 -37.83 -7.81 -8.26
C SER A 95 -36.39 -8.32 -8.28
N LYS A 96 -36.22 -9.65 -8.33
CA LYS A 96 -34.89 -10.29 -8.45
C LYS A 96 -34.31 -10.26 -9.89
N SER A 97 -34.96 -9.56 -10.82
CA SER A 97 -34.50 -9.48 -12.21
C SER A 97 -33.23 -8.63 -12.30
N PRO A 98 -32.24 -8.98 -13.15
CA PRO A 98 -31.08 -8.10 -13.39
C PRO A 98 -31.38 -6.97 -14.40
N ASP A 99 -32.53 -7.06 -15.07
CA ASP A 99 -33.00 -6.13 -16.10
C ASP A 99 -33.53 -4.81 -15.49
N LEU A 100 -32.79 -3.71 -15.73
CA LEU A 100 -33.10 -2.37 -15.22
C LEU A 100 -34.43 -1.81 -15.71
N ALA A 101 -34.97 -2.32 -16.83
CA ALA A 101 -36.28 -1.88 -17.33
C ALA A 101 -37.46 -2.31 -16.43
N LYS A 102 -37.22 -3.22 -15.47
CA LYS A 102 -38.23 -3.73 -14.53
C LYS A 102 -38.14 -3.10 -13.14
N HIS A 103 -37.36 -2.03 -13.01
CA HIS A 103 -37.05 -1.37 -11.75
C HIS A 103 -37.35 0.12 -11.87
N ASP A 104 -37.87 0.71 -10.80
CA ASP A 104 -38.22 2.12 -10.81
C ASP A 104 -36.97 3.00 -10.73
N PHE A 105 -36.76 3.84 -11.74
CA PHE A 105 -35.67 4.80 -11.76
C PHE A 105 -36.00 6.00 -10.88
N LEU A 106 -35.16 6.25 -9.89
CA LEU A 106 -35.40 7.26 -8.85
C LEU A 106 -34.68 8.58 -9.11
N GLY A 107 -33.55 8.52 -9.81
CA GLY A 107 -32.81 9.70 -10.20
C GLY A 107 -31.37 9.40 -10.59
N GLN A 108 -30.71 10.41 -11.11
CA GLN A 108 -29.30 10.37 -11.47
C GLN A 108 -28.57 11.64 -11.05
N THR A 109 -27.26 11.55 -10.91
CA THR A 109 -26.38 12.72 -10.81
C THR A 109 -25.14 12.57 -11.67
N PHE A 110 -24.50 13.69 -11.98
CA PHE A 110 -23.24 13.74 -12.71
C PHE A 110 -22.21 14.53 -11.92
N CYS A 111 -20.99 14.04 -11.91
CA CYS A 111 -19.82 14.73 -11.37
C CYS A 111 -18.56 14.23 -12.08
N THR A 112 -17.42 14.84 -11.79
CA THR A 112 -16.12 14.24 -12.16
C THR A 112 -15.51 13.55 -10.95
N LEU A 113 -14.61 12.58 -11.17
CA LEU A 113 -13.83 11.99 -10.08
C LEU A 113 -13.04 13.07 -9.32
N GLY A 114 -12.42 14.00 -10.06
CA GLY A 114 -11.72 15.15 -9.49
C GLY A 114 -12.61 16.10 -8.68
N GLU A 115 -13.92 16.21 -8.98
CA GLU A 115 -14.86 17.02 -8.19
C GLU A 115 -15.12 16.38 -6.82
N ILE A 116 -15.18 15.04 -6.74
CA ILE A 116 -15.33 14.33 -5.47
C ILE A 116 -14.04 14.49 -4.65
N VAL A 117 -12.90 14.14 -5.25
CA VAL A 117 -11.58 14.19 -4.60
C VAL A 117 -11.25 15.61 -4.12
N GLY A 118 -11.53 16.63 -4.94
CA GLY A 118 -11.26 18.04 -4.62
C GLY A 118 -12.29 18.74 -3.74
N SER A 119 -13.41 18.09 -3.40
CA SER A 119 -14.36 18.65 -2.43
C SER A 119 -13.74 18.66 -1.03
N PRO A 120 -14.15 19.59 -0.13
CA PRO A 120 -13.70 19.56 1.26
C PRO A 120 -13.91 18.18 1.89
N ALA A 121 -12.88 17.66 2.57
CA ALA A 121 -12.85 16.30 3.11
C ALA A 121 -13.08 15.18 2.07
N SER A 122 -12.82 15.45 0.79
CA SER A 122 -13.09 14.55 -0.34
C SER A 122 -14.53 14.02 -0.35
N ARG A 123 -15.46 14.87 0.12
CA ARG A 123 -16.87 14.56 0.34
C ARG A 123 -17.75 15.50 -0.47
N LEU A 124 -18.44 14.93 -1.47
CA LEU A 124 -19.34 15.65 -2.37
C LEU A 124 -20.80 15.26 -2.12
N GLU A 125 -21.64 16.24 -1.79
CA GLU A 125 -23.09 16.06 -1.75
C GLU A 125 -23.74 16.64 -3.00
N LYS A 126 -24.62 15.88 -3.65
CA LYS A 126 -25.39 16.35 -4.81
C LYS A 126 -26.86 15.95 -4.74
N PRO A 127 -27.78 16.81 -5.19
CA PRO A 127 -29.17 16.40 -5.39
C PRO A 127 -29.27 15.43 -6.56
N LEU A 128 -30.22 14.50 -6.48
CA LEU A 128 -30.56 13.62 -7.60
C LEU A 128 -31.56 14.32 -8.53
N GLY A 129 -31.32 14.22 -9.84
CA GLY A 129 -32.18 14.77 -10.89
C GLY A 129 -32.91 13.68 -11.66
N ILE A 130 -34.01 14.02 -12.32
CA ILE A 130 -34.72 13.13 -13.26
C ILE A 130 -34.72 13.83 -14.62
N ILE A 131 -34.30 13.14 -15.69
CA ILE A 131 -34.48 13.65 -17.05
C ILE A 131 -35.94 13.41 -17.46
N LEU A 132 -36.69 14.47 -17.69
CA LEU A 132 -38.02 14.41 -18.30
C LEU A 132 -37.91 14.80 -19.78
N PHE A 133 -38.31 13.90 -20.67
CA PHE A 133 -38.53 14.25 -22.07
C PHE A 133 -39.85 15.00 -22.20
N GLN A 134 -39.80 16.33 -22.29
CA GLN A 134 -40.99 17.12 -22.55
C GLN A 134 -41.14 17.32 -24.06
N LEU A 135 -42.11 16.61 -24.66
CA LEU A 135 -42.50 16.84 -26.05
C LEU A 135 -43.24 18.18 -26.13
N SER A 136 -42.58 19.20 -26.66
CA SER A 136 -43.25 20.42 -27.12
C SER A 136 -44.20 20.06 -28.26
N SER A 137 -45.51 20.25 -28.06
CA SER A 137 -46.55 20.00 -29.07
C SER A 137 -46.47 20.93 -30.30
N ARG A 138 -45.45 21.80 -30.42
CA ARG A 138 -45.39 22.83 -31.46
C ARG A 138 -44.14 22.85 -32.34
N GLU A 139 -43.10 22.07 -32.05
CA GLU A 139 -42.00 21.89 -33.00
C GLU A 139 -41.47 20.45 -32.90
N TYR A 140 -41.34 19.78 -34.05
CA TYR A 140 -40.74 18.46 -34.22
C TYR A 140 -39.21 18.51 -34.01
N LYS A 141 -38.77 19.04 -32.86
CA LYS A 141 -37.39 18.97 -32.38
C LYS A 141 -37.42 18.65 -30.88
N PRO A 142 -36.88 17.50 -30.44
CA PRO A 142 -36.77 17.22 -29.02
C PRO A 142 -35.85 18.25 -28.37
N HIS A 143 -36.39 19.08 -27.48
CA HIS A 143 -35.59 19.96 -26.64
C HIS A 143 -35.26 19.19 -25.34
N ILE A 144 -34.00 18.85 -25.14
CA ILE A 144 -33.54 18.21 -23.89
C ILE A 144 -33.41 19.31 -22.84
N SER A 145 -34.38 19.44 -21.95
CA SER A 145 -34.22 20.21 -20.71
C SER A 145 -33.94 19.24 -19.56
N ILE A 146 -32.75 19.31 -18.97
CA ILE A 146 -32.46 18.65 -17.70
C ILE A 146 -33.15 19.48 -16.62
N THR A 147 -34.31 19.06 -16.16
CA THR A 147 -34.98 19.70 -15.02
C THR A 147 -34.41 19.11 -13.73
N LEU A 148 -33.88 19.95 -12.85
CA LEU A 148 -33.57 19.61 -11.46
C LEU A 148 -34.88 19.28 -10.74
N GLY A 149 -35.35 18.04 -10.89
CA GLY A 149 -36.55 17.51 -10.24
C GLY A 149 -37.87 17.88 -10.92
N ILE A 150 -38.90 17.09 -10.61
CA ILE A 150 -40.31 17.45 -10.84
C ILE A 150 -40.66 18.55 -9.82
N PRO A 151 -41.28 19.68 -10.22
CA PRO A 151 -41.83 20.64 -9.25
C PRO A 151 -42.79 19.92 -8.29
N GLY A 152 -42.37 19.76 -7.03
CA GLY A 152 -43.16 19.11 -5.97
C GLY A 152 -42.67 17.72 -5.51
N LYS A 153 -41.70 17.07 -6.18
CA LYS A 153 -41.07 15.83 -5.66
C LYS A 153 -39.59 16.07 -5.32
N LYS A 154 -39.26 16.06 -4.02
CA LYS A 154 -37.86 16.05 -3.55
C LYS A 154 -37.22 14.72 -3.94
N CYS A 155 -36.39 14.72 -4.97
CA CYS A 155 -35.48 13.63 -5.26
C CYS A 155 -34.35 13.72 -4.22
N GLY A 156 -34.01 12.63 -3.52
CA GLY A 156 -33.09 12.67 -2.38
C GLY A 156 -31.68 13.16 -2.72
N THR A 157 -30.82 13.21 -1.72
CA THR A 157 -29.41 13.61 -1.87
C THR A 157 -28.54 12.37 -1.93
N ILE A 158 -27.56 12.37 -2.83
CA ILE A 158 -26.46 11.41 -2.85
C ILE A 158 -25.21 12.07 -2.26
N ILE A 159 -24.51 11.31 -1.44
CA ILE A 159 -23.28 11.67 -0.75
C ILE A 159 -22.20 10.73 -1.27
N LEU A 160 -21.16 11.31 -1.87
CA LEU A 160 -20.02 10.61 -2.45
C LEU A 160 -18.79 10.96 -1.63
N THR A 161 -18.09 9.97 -1.12
CA THR A 161 -16.82 10.15 -0.41
C THR A 161 -15.72 9.41 -1.14
N ALA A 162 -14.59 10.07 -1.37
CA ALA A 162 -13.43 9.50 -2.02
C ALA A 162 -12.29 9.36 -1.02
N GLU A 163 -11.62 8.20 -1.01
CA GLU A 163 -10.40 7.98 -0.25
C GLU A 163 -9.35 7.33 -1.15
N GLU A 164 -8.10 7.81 -1.07
CA GLU A 164 -6.98 7.17 -1.75
C GLU A 164 -6.70 5.80 -1.13
N LEU A 165 -6.54 4.79 -1.97
CA LEU A 165 -6.32 3.41 -1.53
C LEU A 165 -4.85 3.16 -1.20
N GLY A 166 -4.61 2.67 0.03
CA GLY A 166 -3.36 2.03 0.39
C GLY A 166 -3.20 0.66 -0.28
N ASN A 167 -1.96 0.28 -0.59
CA ASN A 167 -1.63 -1.02 -1.17
C ASN A 167 -1.57 -2.12 -0.08
N CYS A 168 -2.72 -2.46 0.52
CA CYS A 168 -2.87 -3.54 1.49
C CYS A 168 -3.82 -4.60 0.94
N ARG A 169 -3.37 -5.87 0.95
CA ARG A 169 -4.14 -7.03 0.48
C ARG A 169 -4.66 -7.91 1.61
N ASP A 170 -4.41 -7.51 2.85
CA ASP A 170 -4.78 -8.31 4.00
C ASP A 170 -6.29 -8.22 4.26
N CYS A 171 -6.88 -9.34 4.66
CA CYS A 171 -8.23 -9.45 5.17
C CYS A 171 -8.20 -9.94 6.61
N ALA A 172 -8.90 -9.23 7.48
CA ALA A 172 -9.12 -9.62 8.86
C ALA A 172 -10.41 -10.44 8.96
N THR A 173 -10.28 -11.73 9.23
CA THR A 173 -11.38 -12.63 9.56
C THR A 173 -11.61 -12.61 11.07
N MET A 174 -12.82 -12.24 11.47
CA MET A 174 -13.18 -12.04 12.87
C MET A 174 -14.52 -12.68 13.22
N GLN A 175 -14.68 -13.03 14.50
CA GLN A 175 -15.93 -13.56 15.03
C GLN A 175 -16.24 -12.88 16.36
N PHE A 176 -17.50 -12.50 16.56
CA PHE A 176 -17.96 -11.84 17.79
C PHE A 176 -19.11 -12.61 18.44
N CYS A 177 -19.25 -12.43 19.75
CA CYS A 177 -20.50 -12.69 20.45
C CYS A 177 -20.85 -11.51 21.36
N ALA A 178 -22.10 -11.43 21.79
CA ALA A 178 -22.53 -10.51 22.83
C ALA A 178 -23.29 -11.25 23.92
N ASN A 179 -23.33 -10.67 25.11
CA ASN A 179 -24.06 -11.21 26.25
C ASN A 179 -24.95 -10.14 26.88
N LYS A 180 -26.17 -10.54 27.26
CA LYS A 180 -27.16 -9.71 27.98
C LYS A 180 -27.48 -8.39 27.27
N LEU A 181 -27.63 -8.43 25.94
CA LEU A 181 -28.12 -7.28 25.18
C LEU A 181 -29.49 -6.83 25.70
N ASP A 182 -29.76 -5.54 25.51
CA ASP A 182 -31.07 -4.97 25.79
C ASP A 182 -32.14 -5.62 24.93
N LYS A 183 -33.29 -5.89 25.53
CA LYS A 183 -34.50 -6.24 24.80
C LYS A 183 -35.19 -4.95 24.34
N LYS A 184 -35.33 -4.73 23.03
CA LYS A 184 -36.10 -3.59 22.48
C LYS A 184 -37.52 -3.99 22.03
N ASP A 185 -37.70 -5.21 21.53
CA ASP A 185 -39.02 -5.73 21.14
C ASP A 185 -40.06 -5.89 22.26
N PHE A 186 -41.33 -5.52 22.01
CA PHE A 186 -42.44 -5.74 22.94
C PHE A 186 -42.82 -7.23 23.10
N PHE A 187 -42.84 -8.00 22.00
CA PHE A 187 -43.23 -9.42 21.98
C PHE A 187 -42.09 -10.33 21.48
N GLY A 188 -40.96 -10.32 22.18
CA GLY A 188 -39.82 -11.17 21.81
C GLY A 188 -38.60 -10.91 22.67
N ARG A 189 -37.44 -11.35 22.20
CA ARG A 189 -36.13 -10.75 22.48
C ARG A 189 -35.69 -10.07 21.18
N SER A 190 -34.68 -9.22 21.27
CA SER A 190 -34.12 -8.55 20.11
C SER A 190 -33.59 -9.53 19.04
N ASP A 191 -33.50 -9.01 17.82
CA ASP A 191 -32.90 -9.55 16.61
C ASP A 191 -31.57 -8.81 16.30
N PRO A 192 -30.51 -8.98 17.11
CA PRO A 192 -29.31 -8.15 17.04
C PRO A 192 -28.44 -8.35 15.79
N PHE A 193 -27.87 -7.24 15.30
CA PHE A 193 -26.78 -7.19 14.32
C PHE A 193 -25.78 -6.08 14.66
N MET A 194 -24.56 -6.18 14.10
CA MET A 194 -23.50 -5.19 14.28
C MET A 194 -23.19 -4.45 12.98
N VAL A 195 -22.84 -3.18 13.10
CA VAL A 195 -22.36 -2.34 11.99
C VAL A 195 -20.99 -1.78 12.36
N PHE A 196 -20.01 -2.01 11.48
CA PHE A 196 -18.63 -1.55 11.64
C PHE A 196 -18.42 -0.30 10.80
N TYR A 197 -17.80 0.70 11.42
CA TYR A 197 -17.47 1.97 10.80
C TYR A 197 -15.99 2.31 11.00
N ARG A 198 -15.36 2.83 9.97
CA ARG A 198 -14.02 3.44 10.02
C ARG A 198 -14.18 4.95 10.19
N SER A 199 -13.39 5.55 11.08
CA SER A 199 -13.29 7.01 11.16
C SER A 199 -12.54 7.59 9.95
N ASN A 200 -13.10 8.62 9.32
CA ASN A 200 -12.47 9.40 8.27
C ASN A 200 -11.64 10.55 8.88
N GLU A 201 -10.76 11.17 8.10
CA GLU A 201 -9.89 12.27 8.55
C GLU A 201 -10.67 13.51 9.03
N ASP A 202 -11.89 13.70 8.52
CA ASP A 202 -12.80 14.79 8.90
C ASP A 202 -13.64 14.48 10.15
N GLY A 203 -13.40 13.32 10.80
CA GLY A 203 -14.14 12.85 11.96
C GLY A 203 -15.50 12.22 11.63
N THR A 204 -15.88 12.12 10.35
CA THR A 204 -17.07 11.35 9.95
C THR A 204 -16.76 9.85 9.93
N PHE A 205 -17.78 9.03 9.70
CA PHE A 205 -17.65 7.56 9.72
C PHE A 205 -18.13 6.95 8.41
N THR A 206 -17.38 5.99 7.89
CA THR A 206 -17.73 5.21 6.69
C THR A 206 -18.01 3.77 7.08
N ILE A 207 -19.13 3.20 6.61
CA ILE A 207 -19.46 1.80 6.85
C ILE A 207 -18.45 0.87 6.15
N CYS A 208 -17.96 -0.11 6.91
CA CYS A 208 -17.01 -1.13 6.47
C CYS A 208 -17.67 -2.51 6.33
N HIS A 209 -18.59 -2.83 7.24
CA HIS A 209 -19.22 -4.15 7.29
C HIS A 209 -20.52 -4.13 8.09
N LYS A 210 -21.43 -5.05 7.78
CA LYS A 210 -22.65 -5.34 8.53
C LYS A 210 -22.78 -6.85 8.70
N THR A 211 -22.99 -7.31 9.93
CA THR A 211 -23.17 -8.75 10.21
C THR A 211 -24.55 -9.23 9.81
N GLU A 212 -24.78 -10.54 9.89
CA GLU A 212 -26.14 -11.07 9.84
C GLU A 212 -26.96 -10.68 11.07
N VAL A 213 -28.29 -10.73 10.91
CA VAL A 213 -29.27 -10.60 11.98
C VAL A 213 -29.45 -11.95 12.67
N VAL A 214 -29.24 -12.00 13.99
CA VAL A 214 -29.46 -13.20 14.81
C VAL A 214 -30.79 -13.06 15.54
N LYS A 215 -31.80 -13.87 15.18
CA LYS A 215 -33.16 -13.65 15.67
C LYS A 215 -33.38 -14.07 17.12
N ASN A 216 -34.21 -13.30 17.83
CA ASN A 216 -34.83 -13.58 19.12
C ASN A 216 -33.81 -14.02 20.18
N THR A 217 -32.74 -13.24 20.36
CA THR A 217 -31.69 -13.51 21.33
C THR A 217 -31.11 -12.23 21.94
N LEU A 218 -30.74 -12.32 23.22
CA LEU A 218 -29.95 -11.29 23.91
C LEU A 218 -28.49 -11.71 24.04
N ASN A 219 -28.13 -12.89 23.53
CA ASN A 219 -26.77 -13.43 23.58
C ASN A 219 -26.39 -13.97 22.20
N PRO A 220 -26.27 -13.11 21.18
CA PRO A 220 -25.93 -13.53 19.83
C PRO A 220 -24.50 -14.05 19.74
N VAL A 221 -24.30 -15.05 18.90
CA VAL A 221 -22.99 -15.44 18.36
C VAL A 221 -23.09 -15.26 16.86
N TRP A 222 -22.42 -14.24 16.33
CA TRP A 222 -22.39 -13.99 14.89
C TRP A 222 -21.43 -14.97 14.22
N LYS A 223 -21.69 -15.26 12.95
CA LYS A 223 -20.80 -16.08 12.11
C LYS A 223 -19.47 -15.36 11.90
N PRO A 224 -18.37 -16.09 11.68
CA PRO A 224 -17.14 -15.48 11.23
C PRO A 224 -17.34 -14.70 9.92
N PHE A 225 -16.79 -13.50 9.85
CA PHE A 225 -16.83 -12.64 8.67
C PHE A 225 -15.46 -12.03 8.41
N SER A 226 -15.20 -11.67 7.16
CA SER A 226 -13.92 -11.09 6.73
C SER A 226 -14.12 -9.65 6.27
N ILE A 227 -13.27 -8.75 6.75
CA ILE A 227 -13.20 -7.37 6.31
C ILE A 227 -11.79 -7.09 5.79
N PRO A 228 -11.63 -6.54 4.57
CA PRO A 228 -10.33 -6.06 4.12
C PRO A 228 -9.72 -5.09 5.14
N VAL A 229 -8.46 -5.29 5.52
CA VAL A 229 -7.76 -4.42 6.49
C VAL A 229 -7.74 -2.97 5.99
N ARG A 230 -7.63 -2.78 4.67
CA ARG A 230 -7.81 -1.47 4.02
C ARG A 230 -9.16 -0.81 4.34
N ALA A 231 -10.25 -1.57 4.39
CA ALA A 231 -11.58 -1.05 4.68
C ALA A 231 -11.72 -0.71 6.16
N LEU A 232 -11.06 -1.44 7.05
CA LEU A 232 -11.05 -1.16 8.50
C LEU A 232 -10.25 0.08 8.86
N CYS A 233 -9.05 0.23 8.30
CA CYS A 233 -8.09 1.20 8.84
C CYS A 233 -7.24 1.93 7.78
N ASN A 234 -7.30 1.52 6.51
CA ASN A 234 -6.55 2.07 5.38
C ASN A 234 -5.05 2.30 5.66
N GLY A 235 -4.42 1.36 6.39
CA GLY A 235 -2.99 1.39 6.73
C GLY A 235 -2.64 2.15 8.02
N ASP A 236 -3.57 2.86 8.63
CA ASP A 236 -3.40 3.47 9.95
C ASP A 236 -3.96 2.51 11.02
N HIS A 237 -3.09 1.73 11.65
CA HIS A 237 -3.49 0.69 12.60
C HIS A 237 -4.11 1.22 13.90
N ASP A 238 -3.92 2.51 14.19
CA ASP A 238 -4.43 3.20 15.37
C ASP A 238 -5.72 3.99 15.05
N ARG A 239 -6.15 3.98 13.77
CA ARG A 239 -7.42 4.58 13.32
C ARG A 239 -8.61 3.98 14.07
N SER A 240 -9.50 4.86 14.52
CA SER A 240 -10.68 4.47 15.29
C SER A 240 -11.68 3.71 14.43
N ILE A 241 -12.09 2.56 14.94
CA ILE A 241 -13.15 1.72 14.40
C ILE A 241 -14.32 1.80 15.38
N LYS A 242 -15.43 2.38 14.94
CA LYS A 242 -16.67 2.43 15.72
C LYS A 242 -17.55 1.25 15.34
N VAL A 243 -18.13 0.61 16.35
CA VAL A 243 -19.00 -0.55 16.18
C VAL A 243 -20.31 -0.28 16.90
N GLU A 244 -21.40 -0.35 16.16
CA GLU A 244 -22.75 -0.12 16.67
C GLU A 244 -23.56 -1.42 16.64
N VAL A 245 -24.35 -1.65 17.68
CA VAL A 245 -25.23 -2.81 17.82
C VAL A 245 -26.68 -2.33 17.75
N TYR A 246 -27.47 -2.98 16.89
CA TYR A 246 -28.85 -2.63 16.62
C TYR A 246 -29.76 -3.85 16.77
N ASP A 247 -31.02 -3.60 17.10
CA ASP A 247 -32.14 -4.53 16.97
C ASP A 247 -32.76 -4.39 15.57
N TRP A 248 -33.02 -5.49 14.87
CA TRP A 248 -33.58 -5.44 13.53
C TRP A 248 -35.10 -5.31 13.55
N ASP A 249 -35.61 -4.16 13.10
CA ASP A 249 -37.03 -3.97 12.79
C ASP A 249 -37.40 -4.17 11.32
N ARG A 250 -38.61 -4.72 11.09
CA ARG A 250 -39.12 -5.04 9.76
C ARG A 250 -39.37 -3.80 8.88
N ASP A 251 -39.64 -2.66 9.49
CA ASP A 251 -39.93 -1.40 8.81
C ASP A 251 -38.66 -0.57 8.51
N GLY A 252 -37.48 -1.12 8.83
CA GLY A 252 -36.19 -0.46 8.61
C GLY A 252 -35.79 0.53 9.72
N SER A 253 -36.64 0.76 10.73
CA SER A 253 -36.37 1.69 11.84
C SER A 253 -35.64 1.02 13.01
N HIS A 254 -34.57 0.29 12.70
CA HIS A 254 -33.78 -0.52 13.64
C HIS A 254 -33.44 0.21 14.96
N ASP A 255 -33.85 -0.37 16.09
CA ASP A 255 -33.59 0.20 17.41
C ASP A 255 -32.12 0.09 17.83
N PHE A 256 -31.52 1.21 18.22
CA PHE A 256 -30.14 1.25 18.72
C PHE A 256 -30.02 0.59 20.10
N ILE A 257 -29.10 -0.38 20.23
CA ILE A 257 -28.78 -1.06 21.50
C ILE A 257 -27.60 -0.37 22.19
N GLY A 258 -26.51 -0.12 21.45
CA GLY A 258 -25.36 0.61 21.96
C GLY A 258 -24.13 0.55 21.04
N GLU A 259 -23.03 1.17 21.45
CA GLU A 259 -21.80 1.26 20.65
C GLU A 259 -20.53 1.04 21.47
N PHE A 260 -19.43 0.74 20.77
CA PHE A 260 -18.07 0.80 21.31
C PHE A 260 -17.08 1.23 20.22
N THR A 261 -15.88 1.63 20.63
CA THR A 261 -14.77 1.98 19.74
C THR A 261 -13.57 1.09 20.00
N THR A 262 -12.81 0.76 18.96
CA THR A 262 -11.59 -0.05 19.00
C THR A 262 -10.63 0.42 17.89
N SER A 263 -9.50 -0.26 17.68
CA SER A 263 -8.62 -0.06 16.52
C SER A 263 -8.13 -1.40 15.96
N TYR A 264 -7.56 -1.38 14.76
CA TYR A 264 -6.94 -2.60 14.20
C TYR A 264 -5.85 -3.14 15.13
N ARG A 265 -5.04 -2.25 15.74
CA ARG A 265 -4.00 -2.63 16.71
C ARG A 265 -4.57 -3.32 17.95
N GLU A 266 -5.75 -2.90 18.42
CA GLU A 266 -6.40 -3.56 19.56
C GLU A 266 -6.99 -4.91 19.17
N LEU A 267 -7.70 -4.97 18.03
CA LEU A 267 -8.26 -6.21 17.50
C LEU A 267 -7.18 -7.27 17.23
N SER A 268 -6.01 -6.86 16.72
CA SER A 268 -4.91 -7.76 16.37
C SER A 268 -4.17 -8.37 17.57
N ARG A 269 -4.40 -7.89 18.79
CA ARG A 269 -3.87 -8.50 20.02
C ARG A 269 -4.45 -9.89 20.33
N GLY A 270 -5.45 -10.35 19.56
CA GLY A 270 -5.93 -11.74 19.56
C GLY A 270 -6.95 -12.08 20.66
N GLN A 271 -7.15 -13.39 20.90
CA GLN A 271 -8.11 -13.90 21.89
C GLN A 271 -7.60 -13.70 23.33
N SER A 272 -8.28 -12.90 24.14
CA SER A 272 -8.04 -12.81 25.59
C SER A 272 -9.19 -12.11 26.32
N GLN A 273 -9.12 -12.08 27.65
CA GLN A 273 -10.00 -11.27 28.52
C GLN A 273 -9.93 -9.74 28.22
N PHE A 274 -9.01 -9.30 27.36
CA PHE A 274 -8.78 -7.90 27.02
C PHE A 274 -9.60 -7.40 25.82
N ASN A 275 -10.26 -8.28 25.04
CA ASN A 275 -11.12 -7.88 23.92
C ASN A 275 -12.62 -8.08 24.24
N VAL A 276 -12.98 -7.61 25.44
CA VAL A 276 -14.36 -7.45 25.90
C VAL A 276 -14.65 -5.95 25.88
N TYR A 277 -15.63 -5.57 25.07
CA TYR A 277 -16.03 -4.18 24.88
C TYR A 277 -17.33 -3.95 25.63
N GLU A 278 -17.28 -3.04 26.61
CA GLU A 278 -18.47 -2.55 27.27
C GLU A 278 -19.25 -1.68 26.27
N VAL A 279 -20.47 -2.10 25.97
CA VAL A 279 -21.32 -1.40 25.02
C VAL A 279 -21.95 -0.20 25.72
N SER A 280 -21.53 0.99 25.31
CA SER A 280 -22.05 2.25 25.83
C SER A 280 -23.41 2.55 25.20
N GLY A 281 -24.45 2.75 26.02
CA GLY A 281 -25.81 3.07 25.59
C GLY A 281 -26.67 3.63 26.74
N TYR A 282 -27.94 3.97 26.46
CA TYR A 282 -28.88 4.48 27.47
C TYR A 282 -29.44 3.38 28.42
N SER A 283 -28.75 2.26 28.57
CA SER A 283 -29.24 1.09 29.31
C SER A 283 -28.80 1.07 30.78
N ILE A 284 -29.60 0.37 31.59
CA ILE A 284 -29.31 0.00 32.99
C ILE A 284 -28.43 -1.26 33.06
N CYS A 285 -28.38 -2.06 31.99
CA CYS A 285 -27.52 -3.23 31.87
C CYS A 285 -26.25 -2.84 31.08
N SER A 286 -25.05 -3.16 31.57
CA SER A 286 -23.80 -3.10 30.79
C SER A 286 -23.70 -4.35 29.91
N PRO A 287 -24.05 -4.31 28.61
CA PRO A 287 -23.91 -5.45 27.73
C PRO A 287 -22.45 -5.53 27.28
N ASP A 288 -21.92 -6.75 27.20
CA ASP A 288 -20.54 -6.98 26.78
C ASP A 288 -20.51 -7.62 25.39
N VAL A 289 -19.72 -7.06 24.48
CA VAL A 289 -19.38 -7.66 23.18
C VAL A 289 -17.96 -8.23 23.27
N THR A 290 -17.78 -9.50 22.90
CA THR A 290 -16.48 -10.19 22.98
C THR A 290 -16.00 -10.61 21.59
N LEU A 291 -14.74 -10.29 21.27
CA LEU A 291 -14.06 -10.81 20.09
C LEU A 291 -13.63 -12.26 20.34
N LEU A 292 -14.30 -13.19 19.67
CA LEU A 292 -14.02 -14.62 19.79
C LEU A 292 -12.82 -15.06 18.97
N SER A 293 -12.51 -14.44 17.82
CA SER A 293 -11.33 -14.76 17.02
C SER A 293 -10.94 -13.60 16.12
N PHE A 294 -9.65 -13.46 15.83
CA PHE A 294 -9.13 -12.51 14.85
C PHE A 294 -7.94 -13.15 14.13
N LEU A 295 -8.06 -13.30 12.81
CA LEU A 295 -7.06 -13.89 11.93
C LEU A 295 -6.84 -12.95 10.74
N VAL A 296 -5.59 -12.66 10.41
CA VAL A 296 -5.25 -11.83 9.26
C VAL A 296 -4.57 -12.70 8.20
N GLU A 297 -5.14 -12.69 7.00
CA GLU A 297 -4.63 -13.44 5.85
C GLU A 297 -4.54 -12.52 4.64
N ALA A 298 -3.50 -12.67 3.82
CA ALA A 298 -3.40 -11.97 2.55
C ALA A 298 -4.40 -12.57 1.54
N GLU A 299 -5.26 -11.74 0.93
CA GLU A 299 -6.09 -12.18 -0.18
C GLU A 299 -5.22 -12.43 -1.42
N HIS A 300 -5.17 -13.70 -1.84
CA HIS A 300 -4.47 -14.11 -3.05
C HIS A 300 -5.37 -13.98 -4.28
N THR A 301 -4.93 -13.20 -5.25
CA THR A 301 -5.60 -13.05 -6.55
C THR A 301 -5.25 -14.19 -7.49
N PHE A 302 -6.05 -14.40 -8.54
CA PHE A 302 -5.71 -15.32 -9.63
C PHE A 302 -4.31 -15.06 -10.21
N LEU A 303 -3.90 -13.78 -10.28
CA LEU A 303 -2.56 -13.41 -10.72
C LEU A 303 -1.47 -13.89 -9.76
N ASP A 304 -1.72 -13.94 -8.45
CA ASP A 304 -0.75 -14.43 -7.45
C ASP A 304 -0.54 -15.95 -7.53
N TYR A 305 -1.50 -16.69 -8.10
CA TYR A 305 -1.35 -18.13 -8.36
C TYR A 305 -0.61 -18.44 -9.67
N ILE A 306 -0.55 -17.48 -10.60
CA ILE A 306 0.12 -17.67 -11.92
C ILE A 306 1.42 -16.88 -12.06
N LYS A 307 1.60 -15.79 -11.30
CA LYS A 307 2.84 -15.02 -11.19
C LYS A 307 3.58 -15.50 -9.95
N SER A 308 4.88 -15.73 -10.07
CA SER A 308 5.72 -16.07 -8.91
C SER A 308 5.60 -14.98 -7.85
N THR A 309 5.17 -15.34 -6.64
CA THR A 309 5.11 -14.45 -5.46
C THR A 309 6.49 -14.09 -4.92
N SER A 310 7.55 -14.57 -5.56
CA SER A 310 8.92 -14.28 -5.19
C SER A 310 9.24 -12.78 -5.32
N LEU A 311 9.81 -12.19 -4.27
CA LEU A 311 10.39 -10.84 -4.34
C LEU A 311 11.57 -10.73 -5.32
N HIS A 312 12.12 -11.87 -5.75
CA HIS A 312 13.13 -11.99 -6.80
C HIS A 312 12.54 -12.27 -8.19
N TYR A 313 11.22 -12.24 -8.36
CA TYR A 313 10.60 -12.52 -9.66
C TYR A 313 11.15 -11.60 -10.75
N MET A 314 11.62 -12.20 -11.84
CA MET A 314 12.15 -11.48 -12.99
C MET A 314 11.01 -11.21 -13.98
N ASN A 315 10.42 -10.01 -13.90
CA ASN A 315 9.41 -9.56 -14.86
C ASN A 315 10.10 -8.91 -16.07
N PRO A 316 9.75 -9.26 -17.32
CA PRO A 316 10.34 -8.65 -18.51
C PRO A 316 10.04 -7.15 -18.68
N TYR A 317 9.05 -6.60 -17.98
CA TYR A 317 8.60 -5.22 -18.13
C TYR A 317 8.83 -4.36 -16.87
N GLN A 318 9.18 -4.95 -15.73
CA GLN A 318 9.27 -4.24 -14.46
C GLN A 318 10.39 -4.80 -13.58
N MET A 319 11.11 -3.92 -12.89
CA MET A 319 12.10 -4.32 -11.89
C MET A 319 11.41 -4.84 -10.62
N ASN A 320 11.98 -5.88 -10.02
CA ASN A 320 11.57 -6.32 -8.69
C ASN A 320 12.15 -5.40 -7.59
N ALA A 321 11.71 -5.60 -6.35
CA ALA A 321 12.07 -4.73 -5.24
C ALA A 321 13.59 -4.65 -5.00
N TYR A 322 14.31 -5.78 -5.14
CA TYR A 322 15.77 -5.82 -5.04
C TYR A 322 16.44 -5.00 -6.15
N ALA A 323 16.01 -5.19 -7.41
CA ALA A 323 16.55 -4.43 -8.53
C ALA A 323 16.25 -2.93 -8.43
N MET A 324 15.06 -2.55 -7.94
CA MET A 324 14.72 -1.15 -7.69
C MET A 324 15.59 -0.53 -6.58
N ALA A 325 15.77 -1.23 -5.46
CA ALA A 325 16.63 -0.76 -4.37
C ALA A 325 18.10 -0.64 -4.80
N LEU A 326 18.63 -1.64 -5.51
CA LEU A 326 19.98 -1.59 -6.10
C LEU A 326 20.14 -0.37 -6.98
N LYS A 327 19.20 -0.15 -7.91
CA LYS A 327 19.29 0.97 -8.84
C LYS A 327 19.12 2.32 -8.13
N ALA A 328 18.21 2.42 -7.15
CA ALA A 328 17.95 3.67 -6.44
C ALA A 328 19.18 4.20 -5.71
N VAL A 329 19.84 3.33 -4.96
CA VAL A 329 21.02 3.69 -4.16
C VAL A 329 22.27 3.73 -5.04
N GLY A 330 22.44 2.71 -5.88
CA GLY A 330 23.63 2.51 -6.68
C GLY A 330 23.84 3.57 -7.76
N GLU A 331 22.76 4.08 -8.38
CA GLU A 331 22.88 5.15 -9.39
C GLU A 331 23.49 6.44 -8.83
N ILE A 332 23.32 6.68 -7.53
CA ILE A 332 23.88 7.87 -6.85
C ILE A 332 25.29 7.57 -6.33
N ILE A 333 25.49 6.46 -5.63
CA ILE A 333 26.80 6.15 -5.01
C ILE A 333 27.87 5.91 -6.08
N GLN A 334 27.53 5.37 -7.25
CA GLN A 334 28.53 5.03 -8.28
C GLN A 334 29.33 6.23 -8.81
N ASP A 335 28.83 7.46 -8.64
CA ASP A 335 29.53 8.67 -9.07
C ASP A 335 30.64 9.10 -8.09
N TYR A 336 30.66 8.52 -6.89
CA TYR A 336 31.70 8.75 -5.88
C TYR A 336 32.82 7.70 -5.94
N ASP A 337 32.67 6.68 -6.79
CA ASP A 337 33.70 5.68 -7.06
C ASP A 337 34.39 5.99 -8.40
N SER A 338 35.72 6.12 -8.39
CA SER A 338 36.49 6.52 -9.57
C SER A 338 36.65 5.42 -10.61
N ASP A 339 36.69 4.15 -10.20
CA ASP A 339 36.88 3.02 -11.12
C ASP A 339 35.56 2.32 -11.47
N LYS A 340 34.50 2.61 -10.70
CA LYS A 340 33.15 2.05 -10.86
C LYS A 340 33.14 0.52 -10.81
N MET A 341 34.10 -0.08 -10.12
CA MET A 341 34.21 -1.52 -9.92
C MET A 341 33.65 -1.89 -8.54
N PHE A 342 32.49 -2.53 -8.53
CA PHE A 342 31.78 -2.84 -7.29
C PHE A 342 31.80 -4.34 -6.99
N PRO A 343 32.31 -4.79 -5.83
CA PRO A 343 32.17 -6.17 -5.42
C PRO A 343 30.69 -6.48 -5.12
N ALA A 344 30.12 -7.48 -5.82
CA ALA A 344 28.71 -7.84 -5.70
C ALA A 344 28.57 -9.24 -5.10
N LEU A 345 27.98 -9.33 -3.91
CA LEU A 345 27.87 -10.56 -3.13
C LEU A 345 26.41 -10.93 -2.86
N GLY A 346 26.12 -12.24 -2.88
CA GLY A 346 24.88 -12.83 -2.41
C GLY A 346 25.10 -13.62 -1.12
N PHE A 347 24.03 -13.85 -0.36
CA PHE A 347 24.06 -14.66 0.86
C PHE A 347 22.74 -15.42 1.03
N GLY A 348 22.77 -16.56 1.71
CA GLY A 348 21.55 -17.35 1.99
C GLY A 348 21.08 -18.18 0.79
N ALA A 349 21.99 -18.80 0.04
CA ALA A 349 21.61 -19.66 -1.08
C ALA A 349 22.40 -20.96 -1.09
N LYS A 350 21.80 -22.00 -1.68
CA LYS A 350 22.51 -23.23 -2.03
C LYS A 350 23.15 -23.05 -3.40
N LEU A 351 24.45 -23.24 -3.47
CA LEU A 351 25.22 -23.07 -4.70
C LEU A 351 25.37 -24.41 -5.44
N PRO A 352 25.32 -24.41 -6.77
CA PRO A 352 25.71 -25.57 -7.56
C PRO A 352 27.23 -25.82 -7.45
N PRO A 353 27.70 -27.05 -7.71
CA PRO A 353 26.94 -28.25 -8.08
C PRO A 353 26.45 -29.08 -6.88
N ASP A 354 26.99 -28.84 -5.68
CA ASP A 354 26.81 -29.71 -4.51
C ASP A 354 25.69 -29.27 -3.56
N GLY A 355 25.06 -28.11 -3.84
CA GLY A 355 23.94 -27.61 -3.06
C GLY A 355 24.34 -27.14 -1.66
N ARG A 356 25.62 -26.81 -1.44
CA ARG A 356 26.09 -26.27 -0.16
C ARG A 356 25.47 -24.90 0.09
N VAL A 357 24.99 -24.71 1.32
CA VAL A 357 24.51 -23.41 1.78
C VAL A 357 25.70 -22.48 1.90
N SER A 358 25.64 -21.35 1.20
CA SER A 358 26.58 -20.26 1.34
C SER A 358 25.90 -19.03 1.92
N HIS A 359 26.57 -18.43 2.90
CA HIS A 359 26.19 -17.14 3.48
C HIS A 359 27.01 -15.99 2.89
N GLU A 360 27.79 -16.26 1.84
CA GLU A 360 28.55 -15.28 1.07
C GLU A 360 29.04 -15.91 -0.24
N PHE A 361 28.68 -15.32 -1.39
CA PHE A 361 29.18 -15.77 -2.68
C PHE A 361 29.15 -14.65 -3.72
N PRO A 362 30.07 -14.66 -4.71
CA PRO A 362 30.09 -13.66 -5.77
C PRO A 362 28.87 -13.82 -6.69
N LEU A 363 28.12 -12.73 -6.91
CA LEU A 363 26.95 -12.75 -7.80
C LEU A 363 27.34 -13.03 -9.26
N ASN A 364 28.54 -12.58 -9.68
CA ASN A 364 29.07 -12.84 -11.02
C ASN A 364 29.62 -14.27 -11.20
N GLY A 365 29.57 -15.12 -10.16
CA GLY A 365 30.07 -16.49 -10.17
C GLY A 365 31.59 -16.64 -10.11
N ASN A 366 32.36 -15.56 -10.05
CA ASN A 366 33.81 -15.58 -10.02
C ASN A 366 34.34 -15.40 -8.58
N VAL A 367 34.82 -16.49 -7.98
CA VAL A 367 35.32 -16.53 -6.60
C VAL A 367 36.60 -15.70 -6.42
N ASP A 368 37.42 -15.59 -7.46
CA ASP A 368 38.68 -14.84 -7.41
C ASP A 368 38.45 -13.33 -7.64
N ASN A 369 37.35 -12.95 -8.30
CA ASN A 369 37.05 -11.57 -8.63
C ASN A 369 35.53 -11.27 -8.56
N PRO A 370 35.00 -10.82 -7.42
CA PRO A 370 33.59 -10.50 -7.25
C PRO A 370 33.17 -9.15 -7.88
N TYR A 371 34.09 -8.42 -8.52
CA TYR A 371 33.84 -7.06 -8.99
C TYR A 371 33.00 -7.04 -10.28
N CYS A 372 32.02 -6.14 -10.30
CA CYS A 372 31.12 -5.83 -11.41
C CYS A 372 31.37 -4.41 -11.91
N ASN A 373 31.31 -4.22 -13.23
CA ASN A 373 31.49 -2.91 -13.85
C ASN A 373 30.18 -2.10 -13.80
N GLY A 374 30.13 -1.08 -12.94
CA GLY A 374 28.99 -0.19 -12.78
C GLY A 374 27.73 -0.89 -12.28
N MET A 375 26.64 -0.11 -12.20
CA MET A 375 25.34 -0.64 -11.78
C MET A 375 24.74 -1.63 -12.77
N GLU A 376 25.00 -1.45 -14.07
CA GLU A 376 24.57 -2.41 -15.10
C GLU A 376 25.19 -3.79 -14.86
N GLY A 377 26.49 -3.85 -14.55
CA GLY A 377 27.17 -5.11 -14.25
C GLY A 377 26.65 -5.80 -12.99
N ILE A 378 26.30 -5.04 -11.94
CA ILE A 378 25.70 -5.59 -10.72
C ILE A 378 24.31 -6.19 -11.02
N LEU A 379 23.46 -5.45 -11.76
CA LEU A 379 22.12 -5.91 -12.13
C LEU A 379 22.18 -7.16 -13.02
N GLU A 380 23.13 -7.21 -13.96
CA GLU A 380 23.36 -8.41 -14.77
C GLU A 380 23.78 -9.60 -13.90
N ALA A 381 24.78 -9.43 -13.03
CA ALA A 381 25.26 -10.48 -12.12
C ALA A 381 24.15 -10.98 -11.19
N TYR A 382 23.32 -10.08 -10.65
CA TYR A 382 22.14 -10.42 -9.87
C TYR A 382 21.16 -11.30 -10.66
N HIS A 383 20.78 -10.91 -11.87
CA HIS A 383 19.86 -11.68 -12.71
C HIS A 383 20.44 -13.04 -13.15
N GLN A 384 21.75 -13.12 -13.39
CA GLN A 384 22.43 -14.37 -13.73
C GLN A 384 22.48 -15.31 -12.51
N SER A 385 22.85 -14.79 -11.34
CA SER A 385 22.89 -15.53 -10.08
C SER A 385 21.55 -16.21 -9.78
N LEU A 386 20.44 -15.48 -9.89
CA LEU A 386 19.09 -16.01 -9.65
C LEU A 386 18.69 -17.19 -10.53
N LYS A 387 19.33 -17.39 -11.69
CA LYS A 387 19.08 -18.53 -12.57
C LYS A 387 19.85 -19.79 -12.17
N THR A 388 20.88 -19.64 -11.33
CA THR A 388 21.85 -20.70 -11.02
C THR A 388 21.79 -21.16 -9.57
N VAL A 389 21.49 -20.26 -8.65
CA VAL A 389 21.43 -20.56 -7.21
C VAL A 389 20.04 -21.01 -6.79
N GLN A 390 19.95 -21.80 -5.72
CA GLN A 390 18.69 -22.12 -5.08
C GLN A 390 18.55 -21.27 -3.80
N LEU A 391 17.54 -20.41 -3.75
CA LEU A 391 17.23 -19.58 -2.57
C LEU A 391 17.04 -20.46 -1.32
N TYR A 392 17.67 -20.07 -0.21
CA TYR A 392 17.67 -20.84 1.04
C TYR A 392 17.84 -19.92 2.25
N GLY A 393 18.11 -20.48 3.44
CA GLY A 393 18.41 -19.72 4.65
C GLY A 393 19.39 -20.48 5.55
N PRO A 394 19.71 -19.98 6.75
CA PRO A 394 19.23 -18.72 7.35
C PRO A 394 19.82 -17.44 6.74
N THR A 395 19.21 -16.30 7.08
CA THR A 395 19.65 -14.94 6.73
C THR A 395 20.71 -14.47 7.72
N ASN A 396 21.97 -14.42 7.29
CA ASN A 396 23.11 -14.09 8.15
C ASN A 396 23.90 -12.90 7.59
N PHE A 397 24.06 -11.81 8.35
CA PHE A 397 24.79 -10.61 7.92
C PHE A 397 26.24 -10.60 8.36
N ALA A 398 26.58 -11.27 9.46
CA ALA A 398 27.93 -11.23 10.00
C ALA A 398 29.02 -11.63 8.98
N PRO A 399 28.84 -12.63 8.09
CA PRO A 399 29.85 -12.97 7.09
C PRO A 399 30.20 -11.81 6.16
N VAL A 400 29.20 -11.18 5.54
CA VAL A 400 29.39 -10.09 4.58
C VAL A 400 29.91 -8.82 5.26
N VAL A 401 29.44 -8.49 6.47
CA VAL A 401 29.94 -7.35 7.25
C VAL A 401 31.42 -7.54 7.59
N ASN A 402 31.81 -8.72 8.07
CA ASN A 402 33.21 -9.03 8.37
C ASN A 402 34.09 -9.02 7.11
N HIS A 403 33.55 -9.43 5.96
CA HIS A 403 34.28 -9.39 4.70
C HIS A 403 34.67 -7.96 4.33
N VAL A 404 33.71 -7.03 4.30
CA VAL A 404 33.99 -5.62 3.99
C VAL A 404 34.88 -4.98 5.05
N ALA A 405 34.67 -5.31 6.32
CA ALA A 405 35.52 -4.83 7.42
C ALA A 405 37.00 -5.22 7.22
N ARG A 406 37.31 -6.38 6.64
CA ARG A 406 38.72 -6.76 6.33
C ARG A 406 39.34 -5.83 5.29
N TYR A 407 38.61 -5.44 4.25
CA TYR A 407 39.10 -4.48 3.26
C TYR A 407 39.26 -3.08 3.84
N ALA A 408 38.24 -2.61 4.58
CA ALA A 408 38.29 -1.31 5.24
C ALA A 408 39.46 -1.22 6.24
N ALA A 409 39.78 -2.31 6.94
CA ALA A 409 40.92 -2.37 7.84
C ALA A 409 42.28 -2.22 7.15
N ALA A 410 42.38 -2.57 5.86
CA ALA A 410 43.62 -2.47 5.08
C ALA A 410 43.91 -1.03 4.60
N VAL A 411 42.92 -0.13 4.57
CA VAL A 411 43.04 1.21 3.98
C VAL A 411 42.57 2.28 4.97
N GLN A 412 43.36 2.54 6.03
CA GLN A 412 43.00 3.49 7.10
C GLN A 412 43.58 4.90 6.93
N ASP A 413 44.36 5.13 5.87
CA ASP A 413 45.02 6.40 5.56
C ASP A 413 44.06 7.52 5.09
N GLY A 414 42.76 7.20 4.98
CA GLY A 414 41.72 8.12 4.54
C GLY A 414 41.61 8.25 3.02
N SER A 415 42.34 7.44 2.26
CA SER A 415 42.26 7.42 0.79
C SER A 415 40.98 6.76 0.27
N GLN A 416 40.38 5.85 1.06
CA GLN A 416 39.15 5.14 0.70
C GLN A 416 38.18 5.08 1.88
N TYR A 417 36.90 5.08 1.57
CA TYR A 417 35.80 4.89 2.52
C TYR A 417 34.78 3.94 1.88
N PHE A 418 34.42 2.88 2.59
CA PHE A 418 33.58 1.80 2.06
C PHE A 418 32.12 1.99 2.46
N VAL A 419 31.19 1.77 1.52
CA VAL A 419 29.75 1.73 1.83
C VAL A 419 29.21 0.36 1.44
N LEU A 420 28.79 -0.42 2.44
CA LEU A 420 28.18 -1.74 2.24
C LEU A 420 26.66 -1.60 2.16
N LEU A 421 26.08 -1.82 0.99
CA LEU A 421 24.63 -1.92 0.80
C LEU A 421 24.17 -3.37 0.97
N ILE A 422 23.28 -3.62 1.93
CA ILE A 422 22.61 -4.90 2.18
C ILE A 422 21.14 -4.75 1.85
N ILE A 423 20.59 -5.65 1.04
CA ILE A 423 19.15 -5.71 0.74
C ILE A 423 18.62 -7.05 1.23
N THR A 424 17.55 -7.03 2.03
CA THR A 424 16.97 -8.24 2.65
C THR A 424 15.46 -8.18 2.69
N ASP A 425 14.78 -9.33 2.71
CA ASP A 425 13.33 -9.43 2.81
C ASP A 425 12.81 -9.88 4.18
N GLY A 426 13.68 -10.03 5.18
CA GLY A 426 13.26 -10.53 6.49
C GLY A 426 14.30 -10.44 7.59
N VAL A 427 13.97 -11.06 8.73
CA VAL A 427 14.72 -10.98 9.97
C VAL A 427 16.07 -11.72 9.87
N ILE A 428 17.11 -11.16 10.47
CA ILE A 428 18.42 -11.82 10.59
C ILE A 428 18.42 -12.91 11.66
N SER A 429 19.08 -14.02 11.36
CA SER A 429 19.20 -15.17 12.27
C SER A 429 20.44 -15.09 13.17
N ASP A 430 21.45 -14.29 12.79
CA ASP A 430 22.74 -14.17 13.48
C ASP A 430 22.91 -12.81 14.20
N MET A 431 21.85 -12.31 14.83
CA MET A 431 21.80 -10.99 15.48
C MET A 431 22.99 -10.71 16.39
N ALA A 432 23.38 -11.66 17.25
CA ALA A 432 24.49 -11.48 18.19
C ALA A 432 25.85 -11.31 17.47
N GLN A 433 26.09 -12.13 16.44
CA GLN A 433 27.30 -12.10 15.62
C GLN A 433 27.32 -10.84 14.74
N THR A 434 26.17 -10.41 14.23
CA THR A 434 26.02 -9.20 13.43
C THR A 434 26.30 -7.95 14.27
N LYS A 435 25.78 -7.85 15.50
CA LYS A 435 26.14 -6.78 16.45
C LYS A 435 27.64 -6.77 16.76
N GLU A 436 28.24 -7.94 16.98
CA GLU A 436 29.69 -8.04 17.20
C GLU A 436 30.50 -7.55 15.99
N ALA A 437 30.08 -7.93 14.77
CA ALA A 437 30.72 -7.47 13.54
C ALA A 437 30.61 -5.95 13.37
N ILE A 438 29.43 -5.37 13.61
CA ILE A 438 29.18 -3.92 13.52
C ILE A 438 30.01 -3.15 14.56
N VAL A 439 30.02 -3.59 15.83
CA VAL A 439 30.84 -2.96 16.89
C VAL A 439 32.33 -2.99 16.55
N ASN A 440 32.81 -4.06 15.91
CA ASN A 440 34.19 -4.17 15.47
C ASN A 440 34.49 -3.33 14.22
N ALA A 441 33.51 -3.17 13.32
CA ALA A 441 33.60 -2.38 12.11
C ALA A 441 33.52 -0.87 12.37
N ALA A 442 32.89 -0.44 13.47
CA ALA A 442 32.67 0.97 13.80
C ALA A 442 33.95 1.82 13.82
N LYS A 443 35.11 1.23 14.13
CA LYS A 443 36.41 1.94 14.13
C LYS A 443 37.08 2.07 12.74
N LEU A 444 36.53 1.44 11.71
CA LEU A 444 37.09 1.31 10.36
C LEU A 444 36.47 2.33 9.40
N PRO A 445 37.05 2.64 8.24
CA PRO A 445 36.48 3.57 7.25
C PRO A 445 35.33 2.91 6.46
N MET A 446 34.23 2.59 7.13
CA MET A 446 33.06 2.00 6.46
C MET A 446 31.71 2.40 7.07
N SER A 447 30.68 2.43 6.23
CA SER A 447 29.27 2.53 6.58
C SER A 447 28.51 1.33 6.02
N ILE A 448 27.35 1.04 6.60
CA ILE A 448 26.46 -0.06 6.26
C ILE A 448 25.07 0.54 6.04
N ILE A 449 24.49 0.25 4.89
CA ILE A 449 23.11 0.59 4.55
C ILE A 449 22.34 -0.72 4.48
N ILE A 450 21.19 -0.80 5.14
CA ILE A 450 20.30 -1.95 5.12
C ILE A 450 18.95 -1.52 4.56
N VAL A 451 18.56 -2.08 3.42
CA VAL A 451 17.26 -1.83 2.79
C VAL A 451 16.37 -3.07 2.95
N GLY A 452 15.28 -2.92 3.70
CA GLY A 452 14.28 -3.98 3.90
C GLY A 452 13.24 -3.98 2.77
N VAL A 453 13.11 -5.06 2.01
CA VAL A 453 12.11 -5.21 0.93
C VAL A 453 11.00 -6.19 1.33
N GLY A 454 9.81 -6.04 0.75
CA GLY A 454 8.68 -6.91 1.09
C GLY A 454 7.93 -6.49 2.35
N GLN A 455 7.22 -7.44 2.96
CA GLN A 455 6.24 -7.17 4.02
C GLN A 455 6.62 -7.73 5.40
N ALA A 456 7.84 -8.22 5.58
CA ALA A 456 8.29 -8.75 6.87
C ALA A 456 8.28 -7.69 7.98
N GLU A 457 8.30 -8.16 9.22
CA GLU A 457 8.50 -7.34 10.41
C GLU A 457 9.99 -7.05 10.56
N PHE A 458 10.36 -5.77 10.68
CA PHE A 458 11.76 -5.31 10.65
C PHE A 458 12.25 -4.74 11.98
N ASP A 459 11.57 -5.02 13.10
CA ASP A 459 11.93 -4.51 14.43
C ASP A 459 13.39 -4.81 14.80
N ALA A 460 13.88 -6.00 14.42
CA ALA A 460 15.27 -6.41 14.60
C ALA A 460 16.27 -5.52 13.83
N MET A 461 15.87 -4.96 12.69
CA MET A 461 16.72 -4.07 11.89
C MET A 461 16.71 -2.65 12.44
N VAL A 462 15.59 -2.20 13.03
CA VAL A 462 15.52 -0.93 13.77
C VAL A 462 16.49 -0.96 14.96
N GLU A 463 16.64 -2.11 15.62
CA GLU A 463 17.65 -2.27 16.68
C GLU A 463 19.11 -2.10 16.16
N LEU A 464 19.36 -2.36 14.87
CA LEU A 464 20.68 -2.19 14.26
C LEU A 464 20.96 -0.76 13.79
N ASP A 465 19.96 0.12 13.70
CA ASP A 465 20.11 1.46 13.14
C ASP A 465 20.98 2.37 14.03
N GLY A 466 21.04 2.10 15.35
CA GLY A 466 21.96 2.79 16.26
C GLY A 466 21.55 4.20 16.70
N ASP A 467 20.58 4.82 16.02
CA ASP A 467 20.06 6.18 16.25
C ASP A 467 19.59 6.43 17.69
N ASP A 468 18.69 5.59 18.18
CA ASP A 468 18.14 5.72 19.54
C ASP A 468 19.11 5.18 20.60
N ILE A 469 19.70 4.02 20.32
CA ILE A 469 20.55 3.28 21.24
C ILE A 469 21.78 2.78 20.49
N ARG A 470 22.94 3.30 20.89
CA ARG A 470 24.22 2.88 20.34
C ARG A 470 24.41 1.36 20.49
N ILE A 471 24.69 0.70 19.36
CA ILE A 471 24.87 -0.75 19.32
C ILE A 471 25.98 -1.18 20.27
N SER A 472 25.73 -2.26 21.00
CA SER A 472 26.70 -2.88 21.88
C SER A 472 26.75 -4.40 21.70
N SER A 473 27.92 -4.97 21.94
CA SER A 473 28.12 -6.41 22.00
C SER A 473 29.13 -6.75 23.08
N ARG A 474 28.79 -7.72 23.94
CA ARG A 474 29.64 -8.19 25.05
C ARG A 474 30.17 -7.05 25.95
N GLY A 475 29.34 -6.04 26.20
CA GLY A 475 29.70 -4.88 27.04
C GLY A 475 30.57 -3.83 26.36
N LYS A 476 30.89 -3.97 25.07
CA LYS A 476 31.59 -2.96 24.27
C LYS A 476 30.59 -2.21 23.38
N LEU A 477 30.62 -0.88 23.47
CA LEU A 477 29.83 0.01 22.61
C LEU A 477 30.54 0.26 21.28
N ALA A 478 29.76 0.45 20.22
CA ALA A 478 30.26 0.93 18.94
C ALA A 478 30.77 2.38 19.08
N GLU A 479 32.00 2.64 18.60
CA GLU A 479 32.61 3.98 18.59
C GLU A 479 31.77 4.95 17.73
N ARG A 480 31.41 4.44 16.56
CA ARG A 480 30.59 4.96 15.45
C ARG A 480 29.11 4.73 15.47
N ASP A 481 28.30 5.63 14.89
CA ASP A 481 27.17 5.10 14.14
C ASP A 481 27.64 4.82 12.74
N ILE A 482 27.28 3.64 12.25
CA ILE A 482 27.70 3.20 10.92
C ILE A 482 26.60 2.47 10.18
N VAL A 483 25.42 2.30 10.76
CA VAL A 483 24.31 1.57 10.14
C VAL A 483 23.22 2.59 9.82
N GLN A 484 22.62 2.44 8.64
CA GLN A 484 21.34 3.07 8.32
C GLN A 484 20.38 1.96 7.90
N PHE A 485 19.23 1.83 8.56
CA PHE A 485 18.15 0.95 8.14
C PHE A 485 16.99 1.74 7.54
N VAL A 486 16.50 1.26 6.38
CA VAL A 486 15.34 1.84 5.72
C VAL A 486 14.43 0.74 5.15
N PRO A 487 13.17 0.62 5.59
CA PRO A 487 12.20 -0.27 4.96
C PRO A 487 11.73 0.34 3.62
N PHE A 488 12.06 -0.30 2.49
CA PHE A 488 11.75 0.21 1.16
C PHE A 488 10.25 0.43 0.94
N ARG A 489 9.39 -0.35 1.61
CA ARG A 489 7.92 -0.22 1.53
C ARG A 489 7.42 1.18 1.91
N ASP A 490 8.13 1.90 2.76
CA ASP A 490 7.72 3.24 3.22
C ASP A 490 7.91 4.30 2.12
N TYR A 491 8.68 3.96 1.09
CA TYR A 491 9.04 4.84 -0.03
C TYR A 491 8.36 4.43 -1.33
N MET A 492 7.77 3.24 -1.39
CA MET A 492 7.00 2.81 -2.53
C MET A 492 5.72 3.65 -2.61
N ASP A 493 5.67 4.54 -3.60
CA ASP A 493 4.56 5.44 -3.80
C ASP A 493 3.28 4.65 -4.12
N ARG A 494 2.16 5.03 -3.48
CA ARG A 494 0.83 4.43 -3.66
C ARG A 494 0.32 4.60 -5.09
N THR A 495 0.88 5.55 -5.83
CA THR A 495 0.60 5.85 -7.23
C THR A 495 1.27 4.90 -8.23
N GLY A 496 2.31 4.16 -7.82
CA GLY A 496 3.13 3.33 -8.73
C GLY A 496 4.25 4.09 -9.47
N ASN A 497 4.54 5.34 -9.10
CA ASN A 497 5.68 6.09 -9.65
C ASN A 497 7.01 5.58 -9.06
N HIS A 498 7.61 4.60 -9.72
CA HIS A 498 8.88 4.01 -9.30
C HIS A 498 10.02 5.02 -9.24
N VAL A 499 10.06 6.02 -10.12
CA VAL A 499 11.15 7.00 -10.17
C VAL A 499 11.16 7.87 -8.90
N LEU A 500 9.99 8.36 -8.49
CA LEU A 500 9.88 9.17 -7.28
C LEU A 500 10.14 8.34 -6.02
N SER A 501 9.67 7.09 -6.02
CA SER A 501 9.91 6.13 -4.93
C SER A 501 11.41 5.87 -4.73
N MET A 502 12.13 5.65 -5.83
CA MET A 502 13.59 5.46 -5.83
C MET A 502 14.32 6.72 -5.34
N ALA A 503 13.89 7.91 -5.77
CA ALA A 503 14.51 9.16 -5.36
C ALA A 503 14.34 9.43 -3.85
N ARG A 504 13.17 9.13 -3.28
CA ARG A 504 12.93 9.29 -1.83
C ARG A 504 13.71 8.27 -1.02
N LEU A 505 13.72 6.99 -1.44
CA LEU A 505 14.54 5.96 -0.81
C LEU A 505 16.00 6.41 -0.77
N ALA A 506 16.54 6.82 -1.92
CA ALA A 506 17.95 7.18 -2.02
C ALA A 506 18.29 8.43 -1.19
N LYS A 507 17.37 9.39 -1.07
CA LYS A 507 17.55 10.56 -0.21
C LYS A 507 17.74 10.16 1.26
N ASP A 508 16.85 9.33 1.79
CA ASP A 508 16.86 8.99 3.22
C ASP A 508 18.00 8.00 3.53
N VAL A 509 18.20 6.99 2.68
CA VAL A 509 19.30 6.02 2.80
C VAL A 509 20.69 6.67 2.80
N LEU A 510 20.88 7.72 2.01
CA LEU A 510 22.20 8.35 1.83
C LEU A 510 22.41 9.57 2.74
N ALA A 511 21.38 10.00 3.49
CA ALA A 511 21.41 11.24 4.26
C ALA A 511 22.56 11.27 5.27
N GLU A 512 22.88 10.14 5.89
CA GLU A 512 23.86 10.06 6.99
C GLU A 512 25.28 9.77 6.56
N ILE A 513 25.48 9.23 5.36
CA ILE A 513 26.80 8.81 4.88
C ILE A 513 27.85 9.94 4.96
N PRO A 514 27.55 11.20 4.57
CA PRO A 514 28.49 12.30 4.71
C PRO A 514 28.94 12.54 6.16
N ASP A 515 28.00 12.52 7.11
CA ASP A 515 28.31 12.75 8.53
C ASP A 515 29.11 11.59 9.12
N GLN A 516 28.73 10.35 8.81
CA GLN A 516 29.46 9.15 9.22
C GLN A 516 30.92 9.16 8.71
N LEU A 517 31.14 9.59 7.47
CA LEU A 517 32.47 9.76 6.87
C LEU A 517 33.27 10.87 7.58
N ILE A 518 32.67 12.05 7.77
CA ILE A 518 33.35 13.18 8.42
C ILE A 518 33.72 12.83 9.86
N LEU A 519 32.84 12.16 10.60
CA LEU A 519 33.10 11.67 11.95
C LEU A 519 34.29 10.72 11.99
N TYR A 520 34.36 9.78 11.04
CA TYR A 520 35.53 8.90 10.90
C TYR A 520 36.82 9.69 10.64
N MET A 521 36.83 10.57 9.62
CA MET A 521 38.03 11.32 9.24
C MET A 521 38.54 12.20 10.39
N LYS A 522 37.63 12.88 11.11
CA LYS A 522 37.98 13.68 12.30
C LYS A 522 38.55 12.82 13.42
N SER A 523 37.98 11.65 13.68
CA SER A 523 38.46 10.75 14.74
C SER A 523 39.88 10.21 14.50
N ARG A 524 40.37 10.28 13.25
CA ARG A 524 41.68 9.80 12.82
C ARG A 524 42.67 10.92 12.48
N ASP A 525 42.33 12.18 12.73
CA ASP A 525 43.11 13.36 12.33
C ASP A 525 43.45 13.40 10.82
N ASN A 526 42.65 12.72 9.99
CA ASN A 526 42.83 12.71 8.55
C ASN A 526 42.34 14.04 7.97
N LYS A 527 43.27 14.86 7.49
CA LYS A 527 42.95 16.15 6.85
C LYS A 527 42.62 15.94 5.36
N PRO A 528 41.68 16.70 4.80
CA PRO A 528 41.42 16.66 3.36
C PRO A 528 42.71 17.02 2.61
N GLN A 529 43.05 16.23 1.60
CA GLN A 529 44.18 16.54 0.73
C GLN A 529 43.86 17.80 -0.07
N ILE A 530 44.48 18.93 0.29
CA ILE A 530 44.39 20.16 -0.49
C ILE A 530 45.20 19.93 -1.76
N ILE A 531 44.51 19.75 -2.90
CA ILE A 531 45.15 19.86 -4.21
C ILE A 531 45.61 21.31 -4.35
N SER A 532 46.90 21.55 -4.14
CA SER A 532 47.52 22.84 -4.38
C SER A 532 47.52 23.12 -5.88
N LEU A 533 46.49 23.82 -6.37
CA LEU A 533 46.32 24.15 -7.78
C LEU A 533 47.30 25.22 -8.30
N TRP A 534 48.30 25.64 -7.52
CA TRP A 534 49.31 26.62 -7.92
C TRP A 534 50.71 26.00 -7.85
N MET A 535 51.22 25.54 -9.00
CA MET A 535 52.61 25.71 -9.45
C MET A 535 52.80 25.05 -10.84
N SER A 536 52.30 25.71 -11.88
CA SER A 536 52.89 25.61 -13.22
C SER A 536 52.89 27.01 -13.85
N GLY A 537 53.68 27.90 -13.24
CA GLY A 537 54.02 29.18 -13.83
C GLY A 537 54.97 28.99 -15.02
N SER A 538 54.56 29.51 -16.17
CA SER A 538 55.39 30.12 -17.21
C SER A 538 56.71 29.42 -17.59
N GLN A 539 56.69 28.71 -18.72
CA GLN A 539 57.79 28.81 -19.68
C GLN A 539 57.21 29.08 -21.07
N SER A 540 57.42 30.29 -21.55
CA SER A 540 57.30 30.65 -22.97
C SER A 540 58.36 29.90 -23.78
N PRO A 541 58.07 29.44 -25.01
CA PRO A 541 59.05 28.74 -25.83
C PRO A 541 60.10 29.72 -26.38
N PRO A 542 61.38 29.30 -26.52
CA PRO A 542 62.39 30.14 -27.15
C PRO A 542 62.16 30.23 -28.66
N ILE A 543 62.29 31.44 -29.18
CA ILE A 543 62.32 31.75 -30.61
C ILE A 543 63.63 31.22 -31.19
N SER A 544 63.57 30.25 -32.12
CA SER A 544 64.73 29.89 -32.95
C SER A 544 64.81 30.84 -34.16
N LYS A 545 65.86 31.65 -34.19
CA LYS A 545 66.39 32.26 -35.41
C LYS A 545 67.37 31.28 -36.07
N ASP A 546 67.35 31.30 -37.40
CA ASP A 546 68.32 30.75 -38.35
C ASP A 546 68.24 29.20 -38.53
N SER A 547 68.20 28.62 -39.73
CA SER A 547 68.77 29.04 -41.01
C SER A 547 68.04 28.39 -42.22
N ILE A 548 67.88 29.17 -43.30
CA ILE A 548 67.84 28.83 -44.76
C ILE A 548 66.83 27.79 -45.25
#